data_AF-A0A0F9P8Q4-F1
#
_entry.id   AF-A0A0F9P8Q4-F1
#
_cell.length_a   1.000
_cell.length_b   1.000
_cell.length_c   1.000
_cell.angle_alpha   90.00
_cell.angle_beta   90.00
_cell.angle_gamma   90.00
#
_symmetry.space_group_name_H-M   'P 1'
#
loop_
_entity.id
_entity.type
_entity.pdbx_description
1 polymer ?
#
loop_
_entity_poly.entity_id
_entity_poly.type
_entity_poly.pdbx_seq_one_letter_code
_entity_poly.pdbx_strand_id
1 'polypeptide(L)'
;MAIGVPGLKKYAGLFSKGLLIEMVPEIAKGILVEIFKRRKTTVKSASNWVQGNTSLWKTLEPKEQAMLKNLVQRGGNIDWLDANWVIEAIKSDFPAVASLFLGWRKANNWLKRQVEIIRKEID
;
A
#
# COMPACT_ATOMS: atom_id res chain seq x y z
N MET A 1 38.43 -26.49 17.72
CA MET A 1 38.61 -25.36 16.79
C MET A 1 37.22 -24.86 16.41
N ALA A 2 36.72 -23.85 17.12
CA ALA A 2 35.40 -23.28 16.83
C ALA A 2 35.54 -22.37 15.61
N ILE A 3 34.99 -22.79 14.47
CA ILE A 3 34.88 -21.95 13.29
C ILE A 3 33.80 -20.91 13.62
N GLY A 4 34.19 -19.82 14.27
CA GLY A 4 33.37 -18.62 14.32
C GLY A 4 33.23 -18.15 12.88
N VAL A 5 32.03 -18.27 12.30
CA VAL A 5 31.73 -17.81 10.94
C VAL A 5 31.13 -16.41 11.05
N PRO A 6 31.93 -15.32 11.02
CA PRO A 6 31.42 -13.94 11.01
C PRO A 6 30.55 -13.62 9.79
N GLY A 7 30.54 -14.47 8.76
CA GLY A 7 29.64 -14.35 7.61
C GLY A 7 28.17 -14.66 7.92
N LEU A 8 27.87 -15.67 8.73
CA LEU A 8 26.50 -16.19 8.90
C LEU A 8 25.54 -15.18 9.55
N LYS A 9 26.01 -14.32 10.47
CA LYS A 9 25.19 -13.24 11.06
C LYS A 9 24.84 -12.16 10.04
N LYS A 10 25.77 -11.84 9.12
CA LYS A 10 25.56 -10.85 8.06
C LYS A 10 24.57 -11.39 7.02
N TYR A 11 24.68 -12.67 6.68
CA TYR A 11 23.71 -13.36 5.81
C TYR A 11 22.35 -13.52 6.49
N ALA A 12 22.27 -13.91 7.76
CA ALA A 12 20.98 -13.98 8.48
C ALA A 12 20.28 -12.61 8.56
N GLY A 13 21.03 -11.52 8.73
CA GLY A 13 20.51 -10.15 8.65
C GLY A 13 20.03 -9.75 7.25
N LEU A 14 20.66 -10.27 6.19
CA LEU A 14 20.23 -10.07 4.80
C LEU A 14 19.02 -10.93 4.43
N PHE A 15 18.95 -12.18 4.90
CA PHE A 15 17.80 -13.07 4.71
C PHE A 15 16.56 -12.57 5.44
N SER A 16 16.71 -12.08 6.68
CA SER A 16 15.59 -11.50 7.43
C SER A 16 15.12 -10.16 6.84
N LYS A 17 16.02 -9.32 6.33
CA LYS A 17 15.63 -8.14 5.55
C LYS A 17 14.98 -8.49 4.21
N GLY A 18 15.52 -9.48 3.49
CA GLY A 18 14.94 -9.96 2.23
C GLY A 18 13.51 -10.48 2.40
N LEU A 19 13.28 -11.32 3.42
CA LEU A 19 11.95 -11.77 3.81
C LEU A 19 11.02 -10.61 4.19
N LEU A 20 11.51 -9.61 4.92
CA LEU A 20 10.71 -8.43 5.27
C LEU A 20 10.33 -7.61 4.03
N ILE A 21 11.25 -7.44 3.07
CA ILE A 21 11.00 -6.73 1.81
C ILE A 21 9.93 -7.45 0.98
N GLU A 22 9.96 -8.78 0.93
CA GLU A 22 8.96 -9.59 0.22
C GLU A 22 7.58 -9.56 0.91
N MET A 23 7.52 -9.40 2.23
CA MET A 23 6.27 -9.33 2.99
C MET A 23 5.65 -7.93 3.05
N VAL A 24 6.43 -6.87 2.80
CA VAL A 24 5.97 -5.47 2.83
C VAL A 24 4.71 -5.23 1.99
N PRO A 25 4.62 -5.71 0.73
CA PRO A 25 3.39 -5.59 -0.03
C PRO A 25 2.20 -6.23 0.68
N GLU A 26 2.30 -7.47 1.17
CA GLU A 26 1.15 -8.12 1.82
C GLU A 26 0.71 -7.41 3.12
N ILE A 27 1.67 -6.92 3.92
CA ILE A 27 1.35 -6.12 5.11
C ILE A 27 0.66 -4.80 4.70
N ALA A 28 1.16 -4.14 3.66
CA ALA A 28 0.53 -2.91 3.13
C ALA A 28 -0.91 -3.15 2.65
N LYS A 29 -1.19 -4.30 2.02
CA LYS A 29 -2.56 -4.68 1.63
C LYS A 29 -3.47 -4.75 2.85
N GLY A 30 -3.02 -5.45 3.90
CA GLY A 30 -3.76 -5.58 5.16
C GLY A 30 -4.10 -4.22 5.78
N ILE A 31 -3.10 -3.33 5.87
CA ILE A 31 -3.28 -1.97 6.38
C ILE A 31 -4.30 -1.20 5.53
N LEU A 32 -4.16 -1.24 4.20
CA LEU A 32 -5.05 -0.54 3.28
C LEU A 32 -6.51 -1.01 3.41
N VAL A 33 -6.72 -2.32 3.47
CA VAL A 33 -8.05 -2.91 3.67
C VAL A 33 -8.64 -2.48 5.01
N GLU A 34 -7.84 -2.48 6.08
CA GLU A 34 -8.31 -2.08 7.41
C GLU A 34 -8.70 -0.60 7.46
N ILE A 35 -7.93 0.27 6.80
CA ILE A 35 -8.28 1.69 6.62
C ILE A 35 -9.62 1.83 5.89
N PHE A 36 -9.80 1.09 4.79
CA PHE A 36 -11.04 1.13 4.01
C PHE A 36 -12.25 0.66 4.84
N LYS A 37 -12.06 -0.37 5.69
CA LYS A 37 -13.08 -0.89 6.62
C LYS A 37 -13.43 0.13 7.69
N ARG A 38 -12.44 0.70 8.37
CA ARG A 38 -12.65 1.73 9.41
C ARG A 38 -13.40 2.94 8.85
N ARG A 39 -13.12 3.33 7.61
CA ARG A 39 -13.80 4.43 6.90
C ARG A 39 -15.17 4.06 6.33
N LYS A 40 -15.59 2.79 6.45
CA LYS A 40 -16.83 2.27 5.85
C LYS A 40 -16.93 2.64 4.37
N THR A 41 -15.85 2.40 3.64
CA THR A 41 -15.73 2.79 2.24
C THR A 41 -16.79 2.07 1.40
N THR A 42 -17.59 2.84 0.67
CA THR A 42 -18.62 2.35 -0.25
C THR A 42 -18.33 2.82 -1.67
N VAL A 43 -19.02 2.26 -2.66
CA VAL A 43 -18.96 2.75 -4.04
C VAL A 43 -19.35 4.22 -4.11
N LYS A 44 -20.34 4.66 -3.31
CA LYS A 44 -20.78 6.05 -3.26
C LYS A 44 -19.68 6.97 -2.73
N SER A 45 -19.04 6.62 -1.61
CA SER A 45 -17.95 7.43 -1.05
C SER A 45 -16.74 7.46 -1.98
N ALA A 46 -16.36 6.32 -2.58
CA ALA A 46 -15.28 6.24 -3.54
C ALA A 46 -15.57 7.05 -4.81
N SER A 47 -16.81 7.01 -5.30
CA SER A 47 -17.23 7.83 -6.44
C SER A 47 -17.13 9.31 -6.12
N ASN A 48 -17.54 9.73 -4.91
CA ASN A 48 -17.41 11.12 -4.47
C ASN A 48 -15.93 11.55 -4.43
N TRP A 49 -15.02 10.70 -3.97
CA TRP A 49 -13.58 11.01 -4.00
C TRP A 49 -13.06 11.24 -5.41
N VAL A 50 -13.46 10.39 -6.36
CA VAL A 50 -13.08 10.51 -7.78
C VAL A 50 -13.66 11.78 -8.40
N GLN A 51 -14.93 12.11 -8.10
CA GLN A 51 -15.59 13.29 -8.63
C GLN A 51 -15.01 14.58 -8.06
N GLY A 52 -14.79 14.63 -6.75
CA GLY A 52 -14.21 15.76 -6.03
C GLY A 52 -12.68 15.83 -6.10
N ASN A 53 -12.03 14.92 -6.83
CA ASN A 53 -10.57 14.78 -6.91
C ASN A 53 -9.90 14.79 -5.51
N THR A 54 -10.54 14.18 -4.53
CA THR A 54 -10.07 14.11 -3.14
C THR A 54 -8.73 13.38 -3.09
N SER A 55 -7.80 13.84 -2.25
CA SER A 55 -6.53 13.15 -2.06
C SER A 55 -6.68 11.98 -1.08
N LEU A 56 -6.35 10.76 -1.49
CA LEU A 56 -6.37 9.60 -0.58
C LEU A 56 -5.36 9.79 0.55
N TRP A 57 -4.15 10.25 0.24
CA TRP A 57 -3.12 10.51 1.24
C TRP A 57 -3.58 11.47 2.34
N LYS A 58 -4.17 12.60 1.95
CA LYS A 58 -4.68 13.60 2.92
C LYS A 58 -5.88 13.12 3.71
N THR A 59 -6.61 12.12 3.22
CA THR A 59 -7.70 11.55 4.01
C THR A 59 -7.19 10.68 5.14
N LEU A 60 -6.01 10.06 5.00
CA LEU A 60 -5.39 9.22 6.02
C LEU A 60 -5.11 9.99 7.31
N GLU A 61 -5.31 9.35 8.45
CA GLU A 61 -4.88 9.92 9.73
C GLU A 61 -3.34 9.98 9.81
N PRO A 62 -2.75 10.92 10.57
CA PRO A 62 -1.29 11.02 10.70
C PRO A 62 -0.62 9.71 11.13
N LYS A 63 -1.29 8.92 11.98
CA LYS A 63 -0.79 7.60 12.42
C LYS A 63 -0.76 6.58 11.27
N GLU A 64 -1.74 6.63 10.36
CA GLU A 64 -1.83 5.74 9.19
C GLU A 64 -0.76 6.11 8.16
N GLN A 65 -0.55 7.42 7.94
CA GLN A 65 0.53 7.93 7.10
C GLN A 65 1.90 7.50 7.65
N ALA A 66 2.15 7.68 8.96
CA ALA A 66 3.40 7.26 9.59
C ALA A 66 3.62 5.74 9.49
N MET A 67 2.56 4.93 9.64
CA MET A 67 2.64 3.48 9.49
C MET A 67 3.05 3.08 8.07
N LEU A 68 2.47 3.69 7.03
CA LEU A 68 2.85 3.45 5.64
C LEU A 68 4.29 3.89 5.35
N LYS A 69 4.70 5.08 5.82
CA LYS A 69 6.09 5.55 5.67
C LYS A 69 7.09 4.60 6.31
N ASN A 70 6.83 4.18 7.55
CA ASN A 70 7.71 3.25 8.27
C ASN A 70 7.82 1.90 7.57
N LEU A 71 6.71 1.40 7.01
CA LEU A 71 6.68 0.13 6.29
C LEU A 71 7.54 0.21 5.01
N VAL A 72 7.39 1.30 4.27
CA VAL A 72 8.12 1.59 3.04
C VAL A 72 9.62 1.74 3.30
N GLN A 73 9.99 2.53 4.31
CA GLN A 73 11.39 2.72 4.72
C GLN A 73 12.07 1.40 5.10
N ARG A 74 11.32 0.43 5.65
CA ARG A 74 11.82 -0.91 5.97
C ARG A 74 11.89 -1.83 4.75
N GLY A 75 10.99 -1.63 3.77
CA GLY A 75 10.91 -2.40 2.53
C GLY A 75 11.87 -1.96 1.43
N GLY A 76 12.45 -0.76 1.52
CA GLY A 76 13.54 -0.30 0.65
C GLY A 76 13.15 0.00 -0.81
N ASN A 77 12.01 -0.47 -1.32
CA ASN A 77 11.44 -0.12 -2.62
C ASN A 77 9.90 -0.15 -2.58
N ILE A 78 9.27 0.74 -3.35
CA ILE A 78 7.81 0.90 -3.50
C ILE A 78 7.30 0.63 -4.92
N ASP A 79 8.11 0.03 -5.80
CA ASP A 79 7.71 -0.24 -7.19
C ASP A 79 6.47 -1.12 -7.32
N TRP A 80 6.21 -1.95 -6.31
CA TRP A 80 4.99 -2.75 -6.20
C TRP A 80 3.73 -1.92 -5.94
N LEU A 81 3.85 -0.68 -5.47
CA LEU A 81 2.71 0.19 -5.18
C LEU A 81 2.25 0.87 -6.48
N ASP A 82 1.28 0.25 -7.14
CA ASP A 82 0.60 0.79 -8.32
C ASP A 82 -0.93 0.68 -8.18
N ALA A 83 -1.66 1.21 -9.17
CA ALA A 83 -3.12 1.16 -9.17
C ALA A 83 -3.67 -0.27 -9.25
N ASN A 84 -3.00 -1.18 -9.96
CA ASN A 84 -3.44 -2.57 -10.08
C ASN A 84 -3.29 -3.28 -8.74
N TRP A 85 -2.16 -3.08 -8.07
CA TRP A 85 -1.91 -3.59 -6.73
C TRP A 85 -2.95 -3.09 -5.73
N VAL A 86 -3.35 -1.80 -5.79
CA VAL A 86 -4.40 -1.27 -4.91
C VAL A 86 -5.74 -1.95 -5.18
N ILE A 87 -6.12 -2.13 -6.44
CA ILE A 87 -7.35 -2.83 -6.82
C ILE A 87 -7.31 -4.27 -6.32
N GLU A 88 -6.19 -4.95 -6.52
CA GLU A 88 -5.96 -6.33 -6.06
C GLU A 88 -6.01 -6.45 -4.53
N ALA A 89 -5.50 -5.45 -3.81
CA ALA A 89 -5.54 -5.41 -2.35
C ALA A 89 -6.97 -5.35 -1.81
N ILE A 90 -7.83 -4.56 -2.46
CA ILE A 90 -9.19 -4.32 -1.96
C ILE A 90 -10.23 -5.23 -2.61
N LYS A 91 -9.91 -5.99 -3.66
CA LYS A 91 -10.92 -6.74 -4.44
C LYS A 91 -11.70 -7.76 -3.62
N SER A 92 -11.06 -8.39 -2.64
CA SER A 92 -11.68 -9.43 -1.82
C SER A 92 -12.69 -8.82 -0.84
N ASP A 93 -12.31 -7.75 -0.16
CA ASP A 93 -13.15 -7.11 0.88
C ASP A 93 -14.11 -6.06 0.32
N PHE A 94 -13.76 -5.42 -0.81
CA PHE A 94 -14.51 -4.34 -1.44
C PHE A 94 -14.67 -4.56 -2.96
N PRO A 95 -15.28 -5.68 -3.39
CA PRO A 95 -15.37 -6.04 -4.81
C PRO A 95 -16.07 -4.98 -5.66
N ALA A 96 -17.08 -4.31 -5.11
CA ALA A 96 -17.80 -3.24 -5.81
C ALA A 96 -16.94 -1.97 -5.99
N VAL A 97 -16.07 -1.66 -5.03
CA VAL A 97 -15.13 -0.52 -5.12
C VAL A 97 -13.99 -0.85 -6.08
N ALA A 98 -13.47 -2.08 -6.05
CA ALA A 98 -12.53 -2.56 -7.06
C ALA A 98 -13.13 -2.49 -8.47
N SER A 99 -14.39 -2.93 -8.62
CA SER A 99 -15.12 -2.86 -9.89
C SER A 99 -15.32 -1.42 -10.37
N LEU A 100 -15.53 -0.46 -9.46
CA LEU A 100 -15.57 0.97 -9.80
C LEU A 100 -14.25 1.43 -10.44
N PHE A 101 -13.11 1.08 -9.83
CA PHE A 101 -11.79 1.48 -10.34
C PHE A 101 -11.39 0.75 -11.63
N LEU A 102 -11.93 -0.44 -11.89
CA LEU A 102 -11.70 -1.18 -13.13
C LEU A 102 -12.63 -0.70 -14.26
N GLY A 103 -13.93 -0.55 -13.98
CA GLY A 103 -14.95 -0.26 -14.99
C GLY A 103 -15.06 1.22 -15.35
N TRP A 104 -14.65 2.14 -14.46
CA TRP A 104 -14.75 3.57 -14.72
C TRP A 104 -13.38 4.21 -15.00
N ARG A 105 -13.12 4.55 -16.27
CA ARG A 105 -11.85 5.17 -16.73
C ARG A 105 -11.40 6.36 -15.88
N LYS A 106 -12.34 7.24 -15.49
CA LYS A 106 -12.02 8.41 -14.64
C LYS A 106 -11.55 7.99 -13.25
N ALA A 107 -12.17 6.96 -12.66
CA ALA A 107 -11.76 6.42 -11.37
C ALA A 107 -10.39 5.73 -11.46
N ASN A 108 -10.13 4.97 -12.51
CA ASN A 108 -8.82 4.36 -12.74
C ASN A 108 -7.71 5.42 -12.85
N ASN A 109 -7.93 6.46 -13.66
CA ASN A 109 -6.98 7.55 -13.83
C ASN A 109 -6.81 8.39 -12.56
N TRP A 110 -7.87 8.56 -11.78
CA TRP A 110 -7.77 9.17 -10.45
C TRP A 110 -6.93 8.31 -9.51
N LEU A 111 -7.17 6.99 -9.46
CA LEU A 111 -6.44 6.07 -8.59
C LEU A 111 -4.94 6.05 -8.92
N LYS A 112 -4.57 5.99 -10.21
CA LYS A 112 -3.17 6.09 -10.66
C LYS A 112 -2.49 7.36 -10.13
N ARG A 113 -3.13 8.51 -10.27
CA ARG A 113 -2.63 9.79 -9.74
C ARG A 113 -2.53 9.78 -8.21
N GLN A 114 -3.49 9.17 -7.51
CA GLN A 114 -3.42 9.05 -6.06
C GLN A 114 -2.24 8.17 -5.61
N VAL A 115 -1.99 7.07 -6.32
CA VAL A 115 -0.83 6.22 -6.03
C VAL A 115 0.47 6.96 -6.27
N GLU A 116 0.59 7.74 -7.35
CA GLU A 116 1.77 8.59 -7.59
C GLU A 116 1.98 9.63 -6.48
N ILE A 117 0.91 10.25 -5.99
CA ILE A 117 0.98 11.18 -4.85
C ILE A 117 1.48 10.44 -3.61
N ILE A 118 0.91 9.28 -3.30
CA ILE A 118 1.32 8.48 -2.15
C ILE A 118 2.80 8.08 -2.28
N ARG A 119 3.24 7.63 -3.46
CA ARG A 119 4.65 7.29 -3.72
C ARG A 119 5.59 8.46 -3.42
N LYS A 120 5.24 9.67 -3.86
CA LYS A 120 6.04 10.89 -3.59
C LYS A 120 6.06 11.31 -2.12
N GLU A 121 5.05 10.93 -1.34
CA GLU A 121 4.93 11.30 0.07
C GLU A 121 5.64 10.29 1.00
N ILE A 122 5.86 9.06 0.53
CA ILE A 122 6.48 7.96 1.28
C ILE A 122 7.96 7.72 0.92
N ASP A 123 8.40 8.11 -0.28
CA ASP A 123 9.82 8.28 -0.63
C ASP A 123 10.45 9.44 0.17
#